data_AF-A0A2V6CMD3-F1
#
_entry.id   AF-A0A2V6CMD3-F1
#
_cell.length_a   1.000
_cell.length_b   1.000
_cell.length_c   1.000
_cell.angle_alpha   90.00
_cell.angle_beta   90.00
_cell.angle_gamma   90.00
#
_symmetry.space_group_name_H-M   'P 1'
#
loop_
_entity.id
_entity.type
_entity.pdbx_description
1 polymer ?
#
loop_
_entity_poly.entity_id
_entity_poly.type
_entity_poly.pdbx_seq_one_letter_code
_entity_poly.pdbx_strand_id
1 'polypeptide(L)'
;MKAVTLGWATRNGIVERDGDGSYRPEIVTGQWLKYERGRAAKKAGRSEFERQRVRLTKMKADVVERRLCQLDGSLVGTDDIVASMKTVCLRIKSKLQAALPRITRACYHAPNLTEALKGSRAEFDVLISELSTLENDTAPTQFEVVNADGASAKGSTTGEDPDGSVA
;
A
#
# COMPACT_ATOMS: atom_id res chain seq x y z
N MET A 1 -15.08 33.36 -35.36
CA MET A 1 -14.83 33.21 -33.91
C MET A 1 -13.69 34.14 -33.51
N LYS A 2 -13.92 35.14 -32.66
CA LYS A 2 -12.84 36.01 -32.18
C LYS A 2 -12.04 35.24 -31.13
N ALA A 3 -10.76 34.98 -31.41
CA ALA A 3 -9.86 34.40 -30.43
C ALA A 3 -9.81 35.29 -29.19
N VAL A 4 -10.14 34.74 -28.04
CA VAL A 4 -10.02 35.43 -26.75
C VAL A 4 -8.54 35.65 -26.49
N THR A 5 -8.03 36.80 -26.91
CA THR A 5 -6.65 37.20 -26.63
C THR A 5 -6.52 37.49 -25.14
N LEU A 6 -5.71 36.69 -24.43
CA LEU A 6 -5.35 36.87 -23.02
C LEU A 6 -4.54 38.16 -22.83
N GLY A 7 -5.18 39.32 -22.95
CA GLY A 7 -4.52 40.63 -22.92
C GLY A 7 -3.75 40.92 -21.63
N TRP A 8 -4.05 40.20 -20.55
CA TRP A 8 -3.34 40.28 -19.27
C TRP A 8 -1.95 39.61 -19.31
N ALA A 9 -1.72 38.64 -20.20
CA ALA A 9 -0.44 37.93 -20.31
C ALA A 9 0.57 38.68 -21.20
N THR A 10 0.08 39.54 -22.12
CA THR A 10 0.87 39.98 -23.28
C THR A 10 1.30 41.45 -23.24
N ARG A 11 0.62 42.30 -22.46
CA ARG A 11 1.01 43.72 -22.33
C ARG A 11 2.05 43.99 -21.24
N ASN A 12 2.26 43.06 -20.31
CA ASN A 12 3.16 43.20 -19.16
C ASN A 12 4.25 42.10 -19.05
N GLY A 13 4.56 41.37 -20.13
CA GLY A 13 5.79 40.56 -20.21
C GLY A 13 5.85 39.29 -19.34
N ILE A 14 4.74 38.58 -19.13
CA ILE A 14 4.75 37.30 -18.39
C ILE A 14 5.06 36.11 -19.33
N VAL A 15 4.61 36.20 -20.58
CA VAL A 15 4.76 35.14 -21.58
C VAL A 15 5.33 35.73 -22.87
N GLU A 16 6.49 35.26 -23.29
CA GLU A 16 7.13 35.65 -24.55
C GLU A 16 6.42 34.94 -25.72
N ARG A 17 6.27 35.67 -26.83
CA ARG A 17 5.78 35.09 -28.08
C ARG A 17 6.96 34.53 -28.85
N ASP A 18 6.74 33.44 -29.56
CA ASP A 18 7.69 32.99 -30.58
C ASP A 18 7.76 34.02 -31.73
N GLY A 19 8.83 33.95 -32.53
CA GLY A 19 9.06 34.86 -33.67
C GLY A 19 7.90 34.95 -34.67
N ASP A 20 7.08 33.89 -34.75
CA ASP A 20 5.89 33.81 -35.62
C ASP A 20 4.62 34.39 -34.95
N GLY A 21 4.74 34.94 -33.75
CA GLY A 21 3.64 35.54 -32.98
C GLY A 21 2.67 34.54 -32.33
N SER A 22 2.95 33.23 -32.47
CA SER A 22 2.18 32.13 -31.88
C SER A 22 2.59 31.83 -30.44
N TYR A 23 1.73 31.10 -29.74
CA TYR A 23 1.95 30.63 -28.36
C TYR A 23 2.06 29.12 -28.37
N ARG A 24 3.26 28.60 -28.10
CA ARG A 24 3.43 27.16 -27.86
C ARG A 24 2.98 26.82 -26.44
N PRO A 25 1.95 25.97 -26.26
CA PRO A 25 1.36 25.71 -24.94
C PRO A 25 2.40 25.29 -23.89
N GLU A 26 3.37 24.45 -24.25
CA GLU A 26 4.44 24.01 -23.34
C GLU A 26 5.29 25.17 -22.82
N ILE A 27 5.70 26.09 -23.71
CA ILE A 27 6.54 27.25 -23.38
C ILE A 27 5.75 28.23 -22.49
N VAL A 28 4.49 28.50 -22.86
CA VAL A 28 3.61 29.37 -22.08
C VAL A 28 3.39 28.83 -20.67
N THR A 29 3.15 27.53 -20.55
CA THR A 29 2.91 26.88 -19.26
C THR A 29 4.17 26.94 -18.40
N GLY A 30 5.36 26.70 -18.98
CA GLY A 30 6.64 26.83 -18.30
C GLY A 30 6.93 28.25 -17.82
N GLN A 31 6.68 29.26 -18.67
CA GLN A 31 6.87 30.68 -18.32
C GLN A 31 5.89 31.14 -17.23
N TRP A 32 4.62 30.72 -17.32
CA TRP A 32 3.60 31.00 -16.31
C TRP A 32 3.95 30.35 -14.97
N LEU A 33 4.38 29.09 -14.96
CA LEU A 33 4.86 28.42 -13.74
C LEU A 33 6.07 29.12 -13.12
N LYS A 34 7.01 29.59 -13.94
CA LYS A 34 8.16 30.37 -13.47
C LYS A 34 7.74 31.69 -12.84
N TYR A 35 6.78 32.38 -13.44
CA TYR A 35 6.19 33.60 -12.91
C TYR A 35 5.48 33.37 -11.57
N GLU A 36 4.59 32.37 -11.49
CA GLU A 36 3.87 32.03 -10.25
C GLU A 36 4.83 31.59 -9.13
N ARG A 37 5.86 30.79 -9.44
CA ARG A 37 6.94 30.48 -8.48
C ARG A 37 7.69 31.73 -8.01
N GLY A 38 8.01 32.65 -8.91
CA GLY A 38 8.66 33.92 -8.57
C GLY A 38 7.77 34.85 -7.75
N ARG A 39 6.46 34.84 -8.00
CA ARG A 39 5.46 35.60 -7.25
C ARG A 39 5.24 35.02 -5.86
N ALA A 40 5.14 33.69 -5.74
CA ALA A 40 5.08 32.99 -4.47
C ALA A 40 6.36 33.22 -3.64
N ALA A 41 7.53 33.20 -4.30
CA ALA A 41 8.83 33.51 -3.68
C ALA A 41 9.00 34.95 -3.22
N LYS A 42 8.29 35.91 -3.84
CA LYS A 42 8.23 37.30 -3.36
C LYS A 42 7.23 37.50 -2.23
N LYS A 43 6.19 36.66 -2.15
CA LYS A 43 5.10 36.76 -1.15
C LYS A 43 5.44 36.04 0.14
N ALA A 44 6.12 34.90 0.08
CA ALA A 44 6.75 34.27 1.23
C ALA A 44 8.09 34.96 1.49
N GLY A 45 8.32 35.39 2.74
CA GLY A 45 9.60 36.02 3.11
C GLY A 45 10.78 35.11 2.82
N ARG A 46 11.97 35.68 2.56
CA ARG A 46 13.22 34.92 2.33
C ARG A 46 13.47 33.86 3.42
N SER A 47 13.07 34.18 4.65
CA SER A 47 13.12 33.30 5.81
C SER A 47 12.14 32.11 5.75
N GLU A 48 10.99 32.25 5.11
CA GLU A 48 10.00 31.18 4.99
C GLU A 48 10.43 30.15 3.93
N PHE A 49 10.99 30.61 2.81
CA PHE A 49 11.58 29.74 1.80
C PHE A 49 12.78 28.96 2.34
N GLU A 50 13.65 29.61 3.11
CA GLU A 50 14.77 28.93 3.78
C GLU A 50 14.28 27.89 4.79
N ARG A 51 13.24 28.21 5.60
CA ARG A 51 12.61 27.25 6.51
C ARG A 51 12.02 26.05 5.78
N GLN A 52 11.31 26.27 4.68
CA GLN A 52 10.75 25.19 3.87
C GLN A 52 11.86 24.33 3.25
N ARG A 53 12.94 24.94 2.78
CA ARG A 53 14.10 24.22 2.23
C ARG A 53 14.79 23.37 3.28
N VAL A 54 15.02 23.92 4.48
CA VAL A 54 15.57 23.17 5.63
C VAL A 54 14.65 22.01 6.02
N ARG A 55 13.33 22.23 6.06
CA ARG A 55 12.35 21.17 6.36
C ARG A 55 12.38 20.05 5.31
N LEU A 56 12.44 20.39 4.03
CA LEU A 56 12.55 19.40 2.95
C LEU A 56 13.87 18.63 3.02
N THR A 57 14.99 19.30 3.28
CA THR A 57 16.29 18.63 3.45
C THR A 57 16.27 17.69 4.65
N LYS A 58 15.69 18.11 5.78
CA LYS A 58 15.51 17.26 6.95
C LYS A 58 14.64 16.04 6.62
N MET A 59 13.48 16.24 6.00
CA MET A 59 12.62 15.12 5.58
C MET A 59 13.33 14.14 4.64
N LYS A 60 14.18 14.64 3.72
CA LYS A 60 14.99 13.78 2.85
C LYS A 60 16.02 12.98 3.64
N ALA A 61 16.71 13.60 4.59
CA ALA A 61 17.65 12.92 5.46
C ALA A 61 16.95 11.83 6.29
N ASP A 62 15.81 12.18 6.92
CA ASP A 62 15.00 11.25 7.71
C ASP A 62 14.50 10.05 6.87
N VAL A 63 14.14 10.26 5.61
CA VAL A 63 13.73 9.17 4.70
C VAL A 63 14.90 8.26 4.35
N VAL A 64 16.09 8.83 4.11
CA VAL A 64 17.30 8.04 3.83
C VAL A 64 17.71 7.23 5.05
N GLU A 65 17.69 7.83 6.24
CA GLU A 65 17.98 7.15 7.50
C GLU A 65 17.01 5.99 7.74
N ARG A 66 15.70 6.19 7.53
CA ARG A 66 14.70 5.10 7.61
C ARG A 66 14.96 3.98 6.61
N ARG A 67 15.36 4.31 5.38
CA ARG A 67 15.72 3.30 4.36
C ARG A 67 16.98 2.53 4.75
N LEU A 68 17.99 3.20 5.31
CA LEU A 68 19.17 2.53 5.84
C LEU A 68 18.82 1.59 6.99
N CYS A 69 17.99 2.03 7.94
CA CYS A 69 17.51 1.19 9.02
C CYS A 69 16.65 -0.01 8.54
N GLN A 70 15.92 0.12 7.43
CA GLN A 70 15.23 -0.99 6.78
C GLN A 70 16.21 -1.98 6.14
N LEU A 71 17.26 -1.50 5.46
CA LEU A 71 18.30 -2.34 4.86
C LEU A 71 19.14 -3.07 5.92
N ASP A 72 19.40 -2.42 7.05
CA ASP A 72 20.08 -2.99 8.21
C ASP A 72 19.17 -3.97 9.01
N GLY A 73 17.92 -4.15 8.60
CA GLY A 73 16.97 -5.08 9.22
C GLY A 73 16.42 -4.63 10.59
N SER A 74 16.81 -3.44 11.07
CA SER A 74 16.31 -2.88 12.34
C SER A 74 14.87 -2.40 12.28
N LEU A 75 14.38 -2.09 11.07
CA LEU A 75 13.01 -1.66 10.80
C LEU A 75 12.37 -2.58 9.77
N VAL A 76 11.35 -3.34 10.21
CA VAL A 76 10.51 -4.14 9.31
C VAL A 76 9.51 -3.22 8.63
N GLY A 77 9.34 -3.36 7.31
CA GLY A 77 8.33 -2.62 6.56
C GLY A 77 6.94 -2.87 7.14
N THR A 78 6.10 -1.83 7.23
CA THR A 78 4.71 -2.00 7.68
C THR A 78 3.95 -2.98 6.77
N ASP A 79 4.29 -3.00 5.49
CA ASP A 79 3.67 -3.90 4.51
C ASP A 79 4.03 -5.37 4.78
N ASP A 80 5.26 -5.65 5.22
CA ASP A 80 5.71 -7.00 5.59
C ASP A 80 5.03 -7.48 6.89
N ILE A 81 4.82 -6.57 7.85
CA ILE A 81 4.04 -6.88 9.07
C ILE A 81 2.58 -7.18 8.70
N VAL A 82 2.00 -6.39 7.81
CA VAL A 82 0.61 -6.61 7.35
C VAL A 82 0.50 -7.92 6.56
N ALA A 83 1.47 -8.23 5.71
CA ALA A 83 1.50 -9.46 4.92
C ALA A 83 1.69 -10.71 5.80
N SER A 84 2.60 -10.66 6.77
CA SER A 84 2.81 -11.75 7.73
C SER A 84 1.57 -11.95 8.62
N MET A 85 0.96 -10.88 9.12
CA MET A 85 -0.27 -10.95 9.91
C MET A 85 -1.42 -11.56 9.12
N LYS A 86 -1.62 -11.14 7.86
CA LYS A 86 -2.63 -11.74 6.96
C LYS A 86 -2.40 -13.24 6.79
N THR A 87 -1.15 -13.65 6.58
CA THR A 87 -0.75 -15.05 6.43
C THR A 87 -1.09 -15.86 7.68
N VAL A 88 -0.76 -15.35 8.87
CA VAL A 88 -1.08 -15.98 10.16
C VAL A 88 -2.59 -16.10 10.34
N CYS A 89 -3.36 -15.04 10.10
CA CYS A 89 -4.82 -15.07 10.20
C CYS A 89 -5.46 -16.10 9.26
N LEU A 90 -4.95 -16.23 8.03
CA LEU A 90 -5.44 -17.23 7.07
C LEU A 90 -5.11 -18.66 7.50
N ARG A 91 -3.92 -18.91 8.02
CA ARG A 91 -3.54 -20.22 8.57
C ARG A 91 -4.42 -20.59 9.78
N ILE A 92 -4.63 -19.66 10.71
CA ILE A 92 -5.55 -19.87 11.86
C ILE A 92 -6.95 -20.22 11.36
N LYS A 93 -7.48 -19.45 10.41
CA LYS A 93 -8.80 -19.70 9.82
C LYS A 93 -8.88 -21.09 9.19
N SER A 94 -7.88 -21.48 8.40
CA SER A 94 -7.83 -22.79 7.76
C SER A 94 -7.81 -23.93 8.78
N LYS A 95 -7.01 -23.80 9.85
CA LYS A 95 -6.91 -24.79 10.92
C LYS A 95 -8.23 -24.94 11.69
N LEU A 96 -8.88 -23.82 12.01
CA LEU A 96 -10.21 -23.81 12.63
C LEU A 96 -11.26 -24.49 11.74
N GLN A 97 -11.27 -24.18 10.44
CA GLN A 97 -12.18 -24.80 9.48
C GLN A 97 -11.96 -26.32 9.37
N ALA A 98 -10.71 -26.79 9.42
CA ALA A 98 -10.38 -28.22 9.42
C ALA A 98 -10.75 -28.94 10.74
N ALA A 99 -10.80 -28.21 11.85
CA ALA A 99 -11.18 -28.77 13.14
C ALA A 99 -12.70 -28.90 13.33
N LEU A 100 -13.50 -28.06 12.69
CA LEU A 100 -14.96 -28.10 12.79
C LEU A 100 -15.53 -29.51 12.53
N PRO A 101 -15.21 -30.20 11.42
CA PRO A 101 -15.70 -31.56 11.18
C PRO A 101 -15.26 -32.57 12.25
N ARG A 102 -14.05 -32.43 12.81
CA ARG A 102 -13.53 -33.31 13.87
C ARG A 102 -14.36 -33.16 15.14
N ILE A 103 -14.59 -31.92 15.56
CA ILE A 103 -15.46 -31.58 16.70
C ILE A 103 -16.88 -32.09 16.46
N THR A 104 -17.41 -31.91 15.25
CA THR A 104 -18.78 -32.34 14.93
C THR A 104 -18.93 -33.86 15.03
N ARG A 105 -17.93 -34.62 14.55
CA ARG A 105 -17.90 -36.09 14.69
C ARG A 105 -17.78 -36.53 16.15
N ALA A 106 -16.92 -35.88 16.93
CA ALA A 106 -16.77 -36.17 18.35
C ALA A 106 -18.09 -35.97 19.12
N CYS A 107 -18.85 -34.93 18.78
CA CYS A 107 -20.17 -34.69 19.36
C CYS A 107 -21.23 -35.68 18.86
N TYR A 108 -21.21 -36.05 17.58
CA TYR A 108 -22.22 -36.94 16.98
C TYR A 108 -22.13 -38.38 17.48
N HIS A 109 -20.90 -38.88 17.70
CA HIS A 109 -20.67 -40.25 18.17
C HIS A 109 -20.67 -40.41 19.70
N ALA A 110 -20.81 -39.32 20.45
CA ALA A 110 -20.79 -39.37 21.90
C ALA A 110 -22.13 -39.93 22.46
N PRO A 111 -22.08 -40.91 23.37
CA PRO A 111 -23.27 -41.49 23.99
C PRO A 111 -23.94 -40.56 25.03
N ASN A 112 -23.22 -39.55 25.52
CA ASN A 112 -23.73 -38.58 26.50
C ASN A 112 -23.04 -37.21 26.36
N LEU A 113 -23.66 -36.17 26.93
CA LEU A 113 -23.19 -34.78 26.86
C LEU A 113 -21.78 -34.61 27.45
N THR A 114 -21.46 -35.34 28.51
CA THR A 114 -20.15 -35.29 29.19
C THR A 114 -19.02 -35.81 28.30
N GLU A 115 -19.25 -36.87 27.53
CA GLU A 115 -18.28 -37.40 26.58
C GLU A 115 -18.16 -36.51 25.34
N ALA A 116 -19.26 -35.92 24.86
CA ALA A 116 -19.22 -34.93 23.80
C ALA A 116 -18.36 -33.71 24.17
N LEU A 117 -18.53 -33.21 25.40
CA LEU A 117 -17.72 -32.11 25.93
C LEU A 117 -16.25 -32.48 26.08
N LYS A 118 -15.95 -33.70 26.56
CA LYS A 118 -14.58 -34.19 26.69
C LYS A 118 -13.90 -34.34 25.33
N GLY A 119 -14.61 -34.90 24.33
CA GLY A 119 -14.11 -35.04 22.96
C GLY A 119 -13.87 -33.68 22.28
N SER A 120 -14.82 -32.75 22.41
CA SER A 120 -14.68 -31.38 21.90
C SER A 120 -13.47 -30.65 22.51
N ARG A 121 -13.28 -30.75 23.84
CA ARG A 121 -12.11 -30.17 24.51
C ARG A 121 -10.80 -30.76 24.01
N ALA A 122 -10.72 -32.07 23.84
CA ALA A 122 -9.52 -32.72 23.32
C ALA A 122 -9.16 -32.21 21.90
N GLU A 123 -10.16 -32.01 21.03
CA GLU A 123 -9.93 -31.43 19.69
C GLU A 123 -9.50 -29.96 19.76
N PHE A 124 -10.00 -29.18 20.73
CA PHE A 124 -9.53 -27.82 20.98
C PHE A 124 -8.10 -27.77 21.50
N ASP A 125 -7.70 -28.68 22.38
CA ASP A 125 -6.32 -28.76 22.89
C ASP A 125 -5.34 -29.11 21.75
N VAL A 126 -5.74 -30.03 20.86
CA VAL A 126 -4.98 -30.34 19.64
C VAL A 126 -4.87 -29.11 18.76
N LEU A 127 -5.98 -28.41 18.49
CA LEU A 127 -5.98 -27.14 17.75
C LEU A 127 -5.02 -26.12 18.36
N ILE A 128 -5.06 -25.91 19.66
CA ILE A 128 -4.21 -24.94 20.36
C ILE A 128 -2.74 -25.33 20.21
N SER A 129 -2.40 -26.62 20.27
CA SER A 129 -1.03 -27.11 20.03
C SER A 129 -0.59 -26.95 18.57
N GLU A 130 -1.50 -27.15 17.61
CA GLU A 130 -1.25 -26.89 16.19
C GLU A 130 -1.08 -25.38 15.90
N LEU A 131 -1.75 -24.52 16.67
CA LEU A 131 -1.64 -23.06 16.56
C LEU A 131 -0.40 -22.52 17.26
N SER A 132 0.07 -23.15 18.34
CA SER A 132 1.28 -22.72 19.05
C SER A 132 2.57 -23.09 18.31
N THR A 133 2.52 -24.12 17.46
CA THR A 133 3.60 -24.54 16.56
C THR A 133 3.64 -23.76 15.25
N LEU A 134 2.72 -22.83 15.07
CA LEU A 134 2.58 -22.00 13.89
C LEU A 134 3.65 -20.91 13.94
N GLU A 135 4.87 -21.26 13.54
CA GLU A 135 5.97 -20.30 13.40
C GLU A 135 5.59 -19.19 12.42
N ASN A 136 6.16 -18.00 12.63
CA ASN A 136 6.09 -16.84 11.74
C ASN A 136 6.90 -17.08 10.46
N ASP A 137 6.67 -18.22 9.82
CA ASP A 137 7.27 -18.55 8.55
C ASP A 137 6.58 -17.66 7.51
N THR A 138 7.25 -16.56 7.17
CA THR A 138 6.77 -15.46 6.31
C THR A 138 6.58 -15.89 4.85
N ALA A 139 6.81 -17.17 4.54
CA ALA A 139 6.49 -17.75 3.26
C ALA A 139 4.98 -17.55 2.95
N PRO A 140 4.65 -16.89 1.83
CA PRO A 140 3.26 -16.65 1.45
C PRO A 140 2.56 -17.99 1.24
N THR A 141 1.51 -18.25 2.04
CA THR A 141 0.67 -19.43 1.84
C THR A 141 -0.12 -19.28 0.56
N GLN A 142 0.20 -20.09 -0.45
CA GLN A 142 -0.63 -20.25 -1.63
C GLN A 142 -1.82 -21.14 -1.27
N PHE A 143 -3.03 -20.58 -1.27
CA PHE A 143 -4.25 -21.37 -1.21
C PHE A 143 -4.60 -21.80 -2.63
N GLU A 144 -4.51 -23.10 -2.91
CA GLU A 144 -5.09 -23.65 -4.12
C GLU A 144 -6.61 -23.77 -3.87
N VAL A 145 -7.35 -22.79 -4.38
CA VAL A 145 -8.81 -22.87 -4.42
C VAL A 145 -9.17 -23.86 -5.52
N VAL A 146 -9.47 -25.09 -5.13
CA VAL A 146 -10.06 -26.08 -6.05
C VAL A 146 -11.48 -25.61 -6.37
N ASN A 147 -11.64 -24.92 -7.50
CA ASN A 147 -12.95 -24.65 -8.06
C ASN A 147 -13.59 -25.98 -8.49
N ALA A 148 -14.89 -26.14 -8.25
CA ALA A 148 -15.65 -27.37 -8.52
C ALA A 148 -15.64 -27.81 -10.00
N ASP A 149 -15.14 -26.96 -10.91
CA ASP A 149 -15.03 -27.22 -12.34
C ASP A 149 -13.58 -27.46 -12.78
N GLY A 150 -12.82 -28.34 -12.10
CA GLY A 150 -11.61 -29.01 -12.64
C GLY A 150 -10.45 -28.14 -13.17
N ALA A 151 -10.52 -26.82 -13.09
CA ALA A 151 -9.52 -25.90 -13.58
C ALA A 151 -8.73 -25.35 -12.38
N SER A 152 -7.51 -25.88 -12.20
CA SER A 152 -6.53 -25.30 -11.27
C SER A 152 -6.10 -23.95 -11.81
N ALA A 153 -6.72 -22.89 -11.32
CA ALA A 153 -6.25 -21.53 -11.51
C ALA A 153 -5.29 -21.21 -10.37
N LYS A 154 -3.99 -21.19 -10.66
CA LYS A 154 -2.99 -20.59 -9.77
C LYS A 154 -3.27 -19.10 -9.67
N GLY A 155 -4.07 -18.71 -8.69
CA GLY A 155 -4.28 -17.32 -8.33
C GLY A 155 -3.04 -16.78 -7.61
N SER A 156 -2.01 -16.38 -8.35
CA SER A 156 -1.03 -15.43 -7.82
C SER A 156 -1.70 -14.07 -7.76
N THR A 157 -2.07 -13.61 -6.56
CA THR A 157 -2.41 -12.19 -6.37
C THR A 157 -1.12 -11.38 -6.42
N THR A 158 -0.57 -11.23 -7.61
CA THR A 158 0.37 -10.17 -7.93
C THR A 158 -0.48 -8.91 -8.00
N GLY A 159 -0.40 -8.06 -6.98
CA GLY A 159 -1.02 -6.74 -7.03
C GLY A 159 -0.38 -5.99 -8.18
N GLU A 160 -1.10 -5.85 -9.29
CA GLU A 160 -0.77 -4.88 -10.32
C GLU A 160 -0.92 -3.48 -9.70
N ASP A 161 0.22 -2.83 -9.51
CA ASP A 161 0.29 -1.40 -9.29
C ASP A 161 -0.38 -0.68 -10.48
N PRO A 162 -1.38 0.19 -10.27
CA PRO A 162 -1.74 1.14 -11.30
C PRO A 162 -0.63 2.21 -11.32
N ASP A 163 0.34 1.99 -12.20
CA ASP A 163 1.27 3.01 -12.67
C ASP A 163 0.44 4.09 -13.39
N GLY A 164 -0.05 5.04 -12.60
CA GLY A 164 -0.70 6.26 -13.06
C GLY A 164 0.35 7.26 -13.51
N SER A 165 0.99 6.92 -14.63
CA SER A 165 1.90 7.75 -15.41
C SER A 165 1.46 9.21 -15.43
N VAL A 166 2.42 10.06 -15.08
CA VAL A 166 2.48 11.47 -15.44
C VAL A 166 2.38 11.59 -16.97
N ALA A 167 1.42 12.39 -17.44
CA ALA A 167 1.48 13.13 -18.70
C ALA A 167 0.64 14.41 -18.53
#